data_AF-A0A085N0C9-F1
#
_entry.id   AF-A0A085N0C9-F1
#
_cell.length_a   1.000
_cell.length_b   1.000
_cell.length_c   1.000
_cell.angle_alpha   90.00
_cell.angle_beta   90.00
_cell.angle_gamma   90.00
#
_symmetry.space_group_name_H-M   'P 1'
#
loop_
_entity.id
_entity.type
_entity.pdbx_description
1 polymer ?
#
loop_
_entity_poly.entity_id
_entity_poly.type
_entity_poly.pdbx_seq_one_letter_code
_entity_poly.pdbx_strand_id
1 'polypeptide(L)'
;MAAMLLPFVSLLLLTFGFSLADHHEHCPAWKDWKPWTDCLWYPTQNMYTKIAHACGLHADRNLTGVLGIPGEEKPPPMCGHCSFKFRCRRRDNVKDCYPLDGQVDVCHDHGQICSLPKLPHLGCGYAFINEKLKQCFTRPDTPSYVRLGYRKMFESIPKKHCIEKDGMCKCCCGDYEPNEAGTECVKPPAHDCPAFGPPSEWSECLWFPMKDLVKHVEDHCHVHPDADGYRPPVATPPGIHIPEKCGYCSFRVKCMKRDKKDGCFELRLGKKSCGHDDCPTCGDICTMDKINGSCSFPRVLQERLWDDFVAKSKEKHMPHWKRDGYAKVLMQLPYSSCKEVGDKCKCCCHPYHPNEDGTACVVKDYCKRVHELHHHDHHHHHGEGHHSSSSSEDKDHHKDHHHKEHHH
;
A
#
# COMPACT_ATOMS: atom_id res chain seq x y z
N MET A 1 -52.29 -44.78 -19.74
CA MET A 1 -52.20 -44.88 -18.28
C MET A 1 -50.81 -44.41 -17.88
N ALA A 2 -50.76 -43.35 -17.04
CA ALA A 2 -49.68 -42.79 -16.20
C ALA A 2 -48.24 -42.78 -16.78
N ALA A 3 -47.55 -41.67 -17.06
CA ALA A 3 -47.36 -40.38 -16.38
C ALA A 3 -46.86 -40.49 -14.92
N MET A 4 -45.55 -40.25 -14.72
CA MET A 4 -44.85 -39.65 -13.56
C MET A 4 -43.35 -39.58 -13.95
N LEU A 5 -42.71 -38.46 -14.35
CA LEU A 5 -42.43 -37.16 -13.71
C LEU A 5 -41.71 -37.27 -12.34
N LEU A 6 -40.38 -37.08 -12.36
CA LEU A 6 -39.58 -36.04 -11.66
C LEU A 6 -38.16 -36.50 -11.25
N PRO A 7 -37.21 -35.55 -11.06
CA PRO A 7 -35.77 -35.70 -11.29
C PRO A 7 -34.96 -35.80 -9.98
N PHE A 8 -33.79 -36.42 -10.04
CA PHE A 8 -32.78 -36.41 -8.96
C PHE A 8 -31.41 -36.00 -9.51
N VAL A 9 -31.29 -34.74 -9.92
CA VAL A 9 -29.99 -34.08 -10.11
C VAL A 9 -30.13 -32.64 -9.62
N SER A 10 -30.13 -32.46 -8.30
CA SER A 10 -29.96 -31.15 -7.64
C SER A 10 -29.88 -31.36 -6.13
N LEU A 11 -28.74 -31.81 -5.59
CA LEU A 11 -28.33 -31.53 -4.21
C LEU A 11 -26.89 -32.03 -4.00
N LEU A 12 -25.91 -31.14 -4.18
CA LEU A 12 -24.59 -31.12 -3.51
C LEU A 12 -23.69 -30.04 -4.15
N LEU A 13 -24.22 -28.81 -4.24
CA LEU A 13 -23.43 -27.58 -4.33
C LEU A 13 -23.63 -26.83 -3.00
N LEU A 14 -23.24 -27.47 -1.89
CA LEU A 14 -23.13 -26.81 -0.60
C LEU A 14 -21.80 -26.05 -0.57
N THR A 15 -21.85 -24.86 -1.16
CA THR A 15 -21.32 -23.60 -0.61
C THR A 15 -20.17 -23.71 0.40
N PHE A 16 -18.93 -23.82 -0.09
CA PHE A 16 -17.75 -23.35 0.63
C PHE A 16 -17.61 -21.83 0.43
N GLY A 17 -18.43 -21.09 1.15
CA GLY A 17 -18.50 -19.63 1.12
C GLY A 17 -18.49 -19.02 2.52
N PHE A 18 -17.69 -19.53 3.45
CA PHE A 18 -17.68 -19.05 4.84
C PHE A 18 -16.28 -18.63 5.29
N SER A 19 -15.96 -17.37 4.98
CA SER A 19 -15.20 -16.42 5.82
C SER A 19 -15.22 -14.98 5.26
N LEU A 20 -16.15 -14.69 4.35
CA LEU A 20 -16.50 -13.32 3.91
C LEU A 20 -18.02 -13.06 3.98
N ALA A 21 -18.85 -14.09 4.22
CA ALA A 21 -20.31 -14.00 4.15
C ALA A 21 -20.97 -13.31 5.35
N ASP A 22 -20.41 -13.40 6.56
CA ASP A 22 -21.08 -12.93 7.80
C ASP A 22 -21.16 -11.41 7.99
N HIS A 23 -20.72 -10.61 7.01
CA HIS A 23 -20.84 -9.15 7.06
C HIS A 23 -21.64 -8.54 5.90
N HIS A 24 -22.18 -9.34 4.99
CA HIS A 24 -22.84 -8.81 3.79
C HIS A 24 -24.34 -8.54 3.94
N GLU A 25 -25.05 -9.19 4.87
CA GLU A 25 -26.50 -9.03 5.00
C GLU A 25 -26.95 -7.64 5.46
N HIS A 26 -26.07 -6.89 6.13
CA HIS A 26 -26.39 -5.58 6.71
C HIS A 26 -25.80 -4.40 5.92
N CYS A 27 -25.07 -4.67 4.85
CA CYS A 27 -24.48 -3.60 4.07
C CYS A 27 -25.48 -3.06 3.02
N PRO A 28 -25.50 -1.73 2.80
CA PRO A 28 -26.29 -1.15 1.72
C PRO A 28 -25.96 -1.80 0.36
N ALA A 29 -26.99 -1.93 -0.47
CA ALA A 29 -26.83 -2.45 -1.82
C ALA A 29 -25.84 -1.61 -2.63
N TRP A 30 -25.14 -2.26 -3.55
CA TRP A 30 -24.31 -1.56 -4.51
C TRP A 30 -25.18 -0.79 -5.50
N LYS A 31 -24.78 0.45 -5.79
CA LYS A 31 -25.27 1.20 -6.95
C LYS A 31 -24.73 0.56 -8.24
N ASP A 32 -25.29 0.95 -9.37
CA ASP A 32 -24.86 0.45 -10.67
C ASP A 32 -23.39 0.76 -10.97
N TRP A 33 -22.83 -0.06 -11.85
CA TRP A 33 -21.49 0.14 -12.37
C TRP A 33 -21.42 1.45 -13.14
N LYS A 34 -20.45 2.30 -12.79
CA LYS A 34 -20.03 3.40 -13.65
C LYS A 34 -19.36 2.84 -14.92
N PRO A 35 -19.28 3.63 -16.01
CA PRO A 35 -18.67 3.21 -17.26
C PRO A 35 -17.21 2.75 -17.08
N TRP A 36 -16.76 1.91 -18.01
CA TRP A 36 -15.35 1.57 -18.14
C TRP A 36 -14.53 2.81 -18.53
N THR A 37 -13.33 2.94 -17.96
CA THR A 37 -12.33 3.88 -18.46
C THR A 37 -11.73 3.40 -19.78
N ASP A 38 -11.00 4.28 -20.45
CA ASP A 38 -9.97 3.88 -21.40
C ASP A 38 -8.87 3.05 -20.72
N CYS A 39 -7.96 2.49 -21.52
CA CYS A 39 -6.76 1.82 -21.04
C CYS A 39 -5.91 2.78 -20.19
N LEU A 40 -5.77 2.45 -18.91
CA LEU A 40 -5.07 3.24 -17.91
C LEU A 40 -3.57 2.94 -17.94
N TRP A 41 -2.77 3.99 -17.75
CA TRP A 41 -1.31 3.88 -17.77
C TRP A 41 -0.65 4.83 -16.77
N TYR A 42 0.64 4.57 -16.51
CA TYR A 42 1.51 5.42 -15.70
C TYR A 42 1.62 6.85 -16.29
N PRO A 43 2.07 7.86 -15.51
CA PRO A 43 2.62 7.78 -14.15
C PRO A 43 1.59 7.44 -13.08
N THR A 44 2.05 7.02 -11.89
CA THR A 44 1.20 6.59 -10.76
C THR A 44 0.13 7.62 -10.41
N GLN A 45 0.45 8.92 -10.47
CA GLN A 45 -0.52 10.00 -10.21
C GLN A 45 -1.66 10.01 -11.23
N ASN A 46 -1.37 9.86 -12.53
CA ASN A 46 -2.38 9.84 -13.59
C ASN A 46 -3.29 8.62 -13.45
N MET A 47 -2.71 7.44 -13.23
CA MET A 47 -3.47 6.20 -12.99
C MET A 47 -4.40 6.34 -11.77
N TYR A 48 -3.88 6.85 -10.65
CA TYR A 48 -4.67 7.12 -9.44
C TYR A 48 -5.81 8.10 -9.70
N THR A 49 -5.52 9.21 -10.39
CA THR A 49 -6.52 10.24 -10.72
C THR A 49 -7.66 9.66 -11.54
N LYS A 50 -7.35 8.88 -12.58
CA LYS A 50 -8.38 8.22 -13.42
C LYS A 50 -9.19 7.18 -12.64
N ILE A 51 -8.57 6.42 -11.72
CA ILE A 51 -9.28 5.48 -10.84
C ILE A 51 -10.23 6.23 -9.88
N ALA A 52 -9.78 7.32 -9.26
CA ALA A 52 -10.62 8.14 -8.39
C ALA A 52 -11.83 8.72 -9.14
N HIS A 53 -11.60 9.29 -10.33
CA HIS A 53 -12.65 9.83 -11.19
C HIS A 53 -13.63 8.74 -11.66
N ALA A 54 -13.15 7.54 -11.99
CA ALA A 54 -14.01 6.40 -12.33
C ALA A 54 -14.92 5.98 -11.16
N CYS A 55 -14.49 6.22 -9.92
CA CYS A 55 -15.32 6.08 -8.72
C CYS A 55 -16.15 7.34 -8.38
N GLY A 56 -16.11 8.40 -9.19
CA GLY A 56 -16.77 9.67 -8.90
C GLY A 56 -16.26 10.34 -7.62
N LEU A 57 -14.95 10.27 -7.38
CA LEU A 57 -14.27 10.91 -6.26
C LEU A 57 -13.24 11.90 -6.81
N HIS A 58 -12.93 12.93 -6.04
CA HIS A 58 -11.77 13.78 -6.31
C HIS A 58 -10.46 13.01 -6.04
N ALA A 59 -9.41 13.37 -6.76
CA ALA A 59 -8.10 12.78 -6.63
C ALA A 59 -7.25 13.57 -5.61
N ASP A 60 -7.59 13.46 -4.33
CA ASP A 60 -7.05 14.32 -3.26
C ASP A 60 -5.59 13.99 -2.86
N ARG A 61 -5.04 12.86 -3.31
CA ARG A 61 -3.67 12.45 -2.99
C ARG A 61 -2.68 12.93 -4.04
N ASN A 62 -1.55 13.48 -3.59
CA ASN A 62 -0.36 13.65 -4.41
C ASN A 62 0.58 12.44 -4.25
N LEU A 63 0.67 11.62 -5.29
CA LEU A 63 1.52 10.44 -5.39
C LEU A 63 2.79 10.68 -6.22
N THR A 64 3.03 11.92 -6.65
CA THR A 64 4.22 12.31 -7.41
C THR A 64 5.48 12.01 -6.60
N GLY A 65 6.47 11.36 -7.21
CA GLY A 65 7.72 10.99 -6.55
C GLY A 65 7.62 9.82 -5.54
N VAL A 66 6.43 9.30 -5.23
CA VAL A 66 6.30 8.19 -4.26
C VAL A 66 6.81 6.87 -4.85
N LEU A 67 6.46 6.60 -6.11
CA LEU A 67 6.80 5.41 -6.90
C LEU A 67 7.27 5.81 -8.33
N GLY A 68 8.09 6.85 -8.44
CA GLY A 68 8.58 7.35 -9.73
C GLY A 68 9.58 6.40 -10.40
N ILE A 69 9.64 6.45 -11.74
CA ILE A 69 10.69 5.78 -12.51
C ILE A 69 11.96 6.65 -12.44
N PRO A 70 13.08 6.14 -11.93
CA PRO A 70 14.33 6.91 -11.82
C PRO A 70 14.85 7.35 -13.19
N GLY A 71 15.24 8.62 -13.31
CA GLY A 71 15.93 9.13 -14.51
C GLY A 71 15.06 9.27 -15.76
N GLU A 72 13.76 8.98 -15.69
CA GLU A 72 12.83 9.14 -16.81
C GLU A 72 11.82 10.26 -16.52
N GLU A 73 11.76 11.26 -17.40
CA GLU A 73 10.73 12.30 -17.33
C GLU A 73 9.32 11.76 -17.67
N LYS A 74 9.25 10.65 -18.43
CA LYS A 74 7.99 10.05 -18.89
C LYS A 74 8.11 8.52 -18.87
N PRO A 75 7.04 7.80 -18.45
CA PRO A 75 7.02 6.34 -18.55
C PRO A 75 7.05 5.88 -20.03
N PRO A 76 7.48 4.64 -20.32
CA PRO A 76 7.38 4.07 -21.65
C PRO A 76 5.92 4.03 -22.13
N PRO A 77 5.65 3.80 -23.44
CA PRO A 77 4.30 3.55 -23.93
C PRO A 77 3.66 2.31 -23.26
N MET A 78 2.34 2.17 -23.38
CA MET A 78 1.62 1.01 -22.87
C MET A 78 2.22 -0.31 -23.40
N CYS A 79 2.50 -1.24 -22.50
CA CYS A 79 3.24 -2.46 -22.80
C CYS A 79 2.92 -3.60 -21.83
N GLY A 80 3.35 -4.80 -22.18
CA GLY A 80 3.49 -5.98 -21.33
C GLY A 80 2.19 -6.57 -20.82
N HIS A 81 1.06 -6.28 -21.46
CA HIS A 81 -0.28 -6.60 -20.92
C HIS A 81 -0.51 -5.98 -19.52
N CYS A 82 0.18 -4.88 -19.21
CA CYS A 82 0.11 -4.21 -17.91
C CYS A 82 -0.91 -3.06 -17.88
N SER A 83 -1.37 -2.60 -19.05
CA SER A 83 -2.41 -1.58 -19.18
C SER A 83 -3.79 -2.21 -18.99
N PHE A 84 -4.73 -1.46 -18.42
CA PHE A 84 -6.05 -2.01 -18.08
C PHE A 84 -7.13 -0.94 -18.06
N LYS A 85 -8.36 -1.33 -18.37
CA LYS A 85 -9.58 -0.55 -18.11
C LYS A 85 -10.04 -0.80 -16.68
N PHE A 86 -10.67 0.20 -16.08
CA PHE A 86 -11.23 0.11 -14.74
C PHE A 86 -12.67 0.58 -14.76
N ARG A 87 -13.51 -0.03 -13.92
CA ARG A 87 -14.83 0.53 -13.58
C ARG A 87 -15.10 0.37 -12.10
N CYS A 88 -15.98 1.21 -11.58
CA CYS A 88 -16.25 1.30 -10.15
C CYS A 88 -17.75 1.34 -9.89
N ARG A 89 -18.17 0.75 -8.77
CA ARG A 89 -19.49 0.95 -8.18
C ARG A 89 -19.34 1.35 -6.73
N ARG A 90 -20.39 2.00 -6.19
CA ARG A 90 -20.39 2.56 -4.84
C ARG A 90 -21.57 2.08 -4.04
N ARG A 91 -21.42 2.09 -2.74
CA ARG A 91 -22.51 2.05 -1.77
C ARG A 91 -22.27 3.09 -0.70
N ASP A 92 -23.26 3.33 0.14
CA ASP A 92 -23.11 4.29 1.23
C ASP A 92 -22.08 3.78 2.24
N ASN A 93 -21.27 4.69 2.78
CA ASN A 93 -20.18 4.35 3.68
C ASN A 93 -20.73 4.11 5.09
N VAL A 94 -20.88 2.83 5.46
CA VAL A 94 -21.37 2.39 6.77
C VAL A 94 -20.26 1.60 7.46
N LYS A 95 -20.26 1.59 8.80
CA LYS A 95 -19.33 0.79 9.59
C LYS A 95 -19.31 -0.65 9.07
N ASP A 96 -18.12 -1.21 8.93
CA ASP A 96 -17.85 -2.57 8.43
C ASP A 96 -18.21 -2.82 6.95
N CYS A 97 -18.72 -1.80 6.24
CA CYS A 97 -19.10 -1.85 4.83
C CYS A 97 -18.22 -0.91 3.98
N TYR A 98 -17.14 -1.44 3.40
CA TYR A 98 -16.28 -0.64 2.52
C TYR A 98 -17.07 -0.06 1.32
N PRO A 99 -16.96 1.25 1.00
CA PRO A 99 -17.91 1.93 0.12
C PRO A 99 -17.64 1.78 -1.38
N LEU A 100 -16.51 1.17 -1.78
CA LEU A 100 -16.09 1.06 -3.18
C LEU A 100 -15.91 -0.40 -3.60
N ASP A 101 -16.27 -0.70 -4.84
CA ASP A 101 -15.93 -1.97 -5.48
C ASP A 101 -15.44 -1.71 -6.90
N GLY A 102 -14.29 -2.29 -7.24
CA GLY A 102 -13.59 -2.07 -8.49
C GLY A 102 -13.49 -3.33 -9.33
N GLN A 103 -13.60 -3.17 -10.64
CA GLN A 103 -13.34 -4.23 -11.62
C GLN A 103 -12.30 -3.77 -12.64
N VAL A 104 -11.44 -4.70 -13.05
CA VAL A 104 -10.34 -4.49 -13.99
C VAL A 104 -10.53 -5.39 -15.20
N ASP A 105 -10.22 -4.86 -16.38
CA ASP A 105 -10.15 -5.61 -17.65
C ASP A 105 -8.84 -5.24 -18.37
N VAL A 106 -8.05 -6.24 -18.78
CA VAL A 106 -6.68 -6.01 -19.28
C VAL A 106 -6.68 -5.64 -20.76
N CYS A 107 -5.94 -4.59 -21.12
CA CYS A 107 -5.80 -4.16 -22.52
C CYS A 107 -4.71 -4.97 -23.22
N HIS A 108 -5.07 -6.15 -23.72
CA HIS A 108 -4.11 -7.08 -24.34
C HIS A 108 -3.49 -6.59 -25.66
N ASP A 109 -4.11 -5.60 -26.33
CA ASP A 109 -3.58 -4.95 -27.54
C ASP A 109 -2.20 -4.31 -27.29
N HIS A 110 -1.87 -3.99 -26.04
CA HIS A 110 -0.57 -3.47 -25.61
C HIS A 110 0.34 -4.57 -25.06
N GLY A 111 0.50 -5.66 -25.82
CA GLY A 111 1.21 -6.88 -25.40
C GLY A 111 2.73 -6.89 -25.54
N GLN A 112 3.30 -5.96 -26.32
CA GLN A 112 4.75 -5.80 -26.49
C GLN A 112 5.49 -5.71 -25.16
N ILE A 113 6.61 -6.42 -24.99
CA ILE A 113 7.30 -6.48 -23.69
C ILE A 113 7.72 -5.10 -23.18
N CYS A 114 7.52 -4.83 -21.89
CA CYS A 114 8.01 -3.59 -21.29
C CYS A 114 9.51 -3.65 -21.11
N SER A 115 10.21 -2.57 -21.47
CA SER A 115 11.61 -2.33 -21.09
C SER A 115 11.65 -1.17 -20.10
N LEU A 116 12.10 -1.44 -18.88
CA LEU A 116 12.12 -0.49 -17.77
C LEU A 116 13.53 -0.39 -17.18
N PRO A 117 13.92 0.77 -16.63
CA PRO A 117 15.20 0.91 -15.96
C PRO A 117 15.20 0.13 -14.64
N LYS A 118 16.40 -0.22 -14.16
CA LYS A 118 16.55 -0.81 -12.83
C LYS A 118 16.26 0.24 -11.76
N LEU A 119 15.52 -0.15 -10.73
CA LEU A 119 15.26 0.69 -9.59
C LEU A 119 16.48 0.67 -8.64
N PRO A 120 16.91 1.82 -8.09
CA PRO A 120 17.95 1.90 -7.07
C PRO A 120 17.68 0.91 -5.94
N HIS A 121 18.68 0.11 -5.60
CA HIS A 121 18.68 -0.95 -4.59
C HIS A 121 17.70 -2.11 -4.79
N LEU A 122 16.65 -1.96 -5.61
CA LEU A 122 15.61 -2.98 -5.80
C LEU A 122 15.77 -3.77 -7.10
N GLY A 123 16.63 -3.33 -8.02
CA GLY A 123 16.78 -3.95 -9.33
C GLY A 123 15.46 -3.93 -10.11
N CYS A 124 15.00 -5.08 -10.59
CA CYS A 124 13.71 -5.20 -11.28
C CYS A 124 12.52 -5.34 -10.31
N GLY A 125 12.38 -4.38 -9.40
CA GLY A 125 11.46 -4.45 -8.25
C GLY A 125 9.99 -4.05 -8.49
N TYR A 126 9.57 -3.90 -9.74
CA TYR A 126 8.25 -3.37 -10.10
C TYR A 126 7.05 -4.20 -9.59
N ALA A 127 7.27 -5.46 -9.20
CA ALA A 127 6.26 -6.36 -8.66
C ALA A 127 5.90 -6.11 -7.18
N PHE A 128 6.73 -5.35 -6.45
CA PHE A 128 6.60 -5.17 -5.00
C PHE A 128 6.75 -3.73 -4.51
N ILE A 129 7.13 -2.77 -5.37
CA ILE A 129 7.16 -1.34 -4.98
C ILE A 129 5.79 -0.81 -4.53
N ASN A 130 4.69 -1.42 -4.96
CA ASN A 130 3.34 -1.05 -4.53
C ASN A 130 3.07 -1.35 -3.03
N GLU A 131 3.90 -2.18 -2.37
CA GLU A 131 3.80 -2.43 -0.93
C GLU A 131 3.93 -1.12 -0.13
N LYS A 132 4.71 -0.15 -0.61
CA LYS A 132 4.81 1.19 0.02
C LYS A 132 3.45 1.89 0.13
N LEU A 133 2.59 1.80 -0.90
CA LEU A 133 1.24 2.37 -0.86
C LEU A 133 0.25 1.47 -0.12
N LYS A 134 0.37 0.14 -0.23
CA LYS A 134 -0.45 -0.80 0.54
C LYS A 134 -0.29 -0.58 2.06
N GLN A 135 0.92 -0.22 2.51
CA GLN A 135 1.23 0.09 3.90
C GLN A 135 0.60 1.39 4.43
N CYS A 136 0.02 2.25 3.59
CA CYS A 136 -0.79 3.36 4.10
C CYS A 136 -2.00 2.87 4.92
N PHE A 137 -2.46 1.63 4.67
CA PHE A 137 -3.62 1.01 5.32
C PHE A 137 -3.23 -0.07 6.33
N THR A 138 -2.01 0.01 6.88
CA THR A 138 -1.51 -0.91 7.91
C THR A 138 -1.28 -0.22 9.27
N ARG A 139 -1.84 0.98 9.47
CA ARG A 139 -1.78 1.68 10.76
C ARG A 139 -2.54 0.90 11.85
N PRO A 140 -2.18 1.04 13.14
CA PRO A 140 -2.88 0.37 14.24
C PRO A 140 -4.39 0.64 14.26
N ASP A 141 -4.77 1.86 13.87
CA ASP A 141 -6.14 2.39 13.86
C ASP A 141 -6.89 2.20 12.53
N THR A 142 -6.27 1.57 11.52
CA THR A 142 -6.98 1.29 10.26
C THR A 142 -8.04 0.20 10.48
N PRO A 143 -9.33 0.46 10.27
CA PRO A 143 -10.37 -0.55 10.42
C PRO A 143 -10.15 -1.70 9.44
N SER A 144 -10.45 -2.94 9.88
CA SER A 144 -10.24 -4.15 9.07
C SER A 144 -10.95 -4.06 7.71
N TYR A 145 -12.22 -3.65 7.68
CA TYR A 145 -12.99 -3.52 6.44
C TYR A 145 -12.38 -2.51 5.44
N VAL A 146 -11.77 -1.43 5.94
CA VAL A 146 -11.06 -0.43 5.10
C VAL A 146 -9.81 -1.06 4.50
N ARG A 147 -9.00 -1.73 5.33
CA ARG A 147 -7.79 -2.42 4.87
C ARG A 147 -8.11 -3.48 3.82
N LEU A 148 -9.16 -4.28 4.04
CA LEU A 148 -9.59 -5.33 3.11
C LEU A 148 -10.11 -4.74 1.79
N GLY A 149 -10.87 -3.65 1.86
CA GLY A 149 -11.35 -2.91 0.69
C GLY A 149 -10.22 -2.39 -0.19
N TYR A 150 -9.26 -1.66 0.39
CA TYR A 150 -8.09 -1.19 -0.36
C TYR A 150 -7.21 -2.34 -0.85
N ARG A 151 -7.05 -3.42 -0.08
CA ARG A 151 -6.33 -4.62 -0.54
C ARG A 151 -6.95 -5.19 -1.82
N LYS A 152 -8.29 -5.26 -1.91
CA LYS A 152 -8.97 -5.72 -3.13
C LYS A 152 -8.61 -4.85 -4.34
N MET A 153 -8.61 -3.52 -4.17
CA MET A 153 -8.27 -2.56 -5.23
C MET A 153 -6.80 -2.68 -5.68
N PHE A 154 -5.86 -2.88 -4.74
CA PHE A 154 -4.45 -3.08 -5.10
C PHE A 154 -4.20 -4.42 -5.80
N GLU A 155 -4.87 -5.49 -5.36
CA GLU A 155 -4.69 -6.84 -5.93
C GLU A 155 -5.35 -6.99 -7.32
N SER A 156 -6.28 -6.11 -7.69
CA SER A 156 -6.85 -6.08 -9.06
C SER A 156 -5.94 -5.42 -10.09
N ILE A 157 -4.94 -4.64 -9.69
CA ILE A 157 -3.97 -4.05 -10.63
C ILE A 157 -3.12 -5.19 -11.23
N PRO A 158 -2.90 -5.23 -12.56
CA PRO A 158 -2.09 -6.26 -13.20
C PRO A 158 -0.73 -6.41 -12.50
N LYS A 159 -0.43 -7.63 -12.05
CA LYS A 159 0.78 -7.99 -11.30
C LYS A 159 1.96 -8.15 -12.25
N LYS A 160 3.09 -7.53 -11.93
CA LYS A 160 4.27 -7.46 -12.81
C LYS A 160 5.12 -8.70 -12.58
N HIS A 161 5.69 -9.21 -13.66
CA HIS A 161 6.69 -10.28 -13.68
C HIS A 161 7.87 -9.76 -14.49
N CYS A 162 9.05 -9.72 -13.89
CA CYS A 162 10.21 -9.07 -14.50
C CYS A 162 11.48 -9.92 -14.41
N ILE A 163 12.25 -9.91 -15.50
CA ILE A 163 13.61 -10.46 -15.58
C ILE A 163 14.61 -9.35 -15.93
N GLU A 164 15.89 -9.53 -15.58
CA GLU A 164 16.97 -8.62 -15.94
C GLU A 164 17.68 -9.13 -17.20
N LYS A 165 17.78 -8.29 -18.23
CA LYS A 165 18.51 -8.54 -19.48
C LYS A 165 19.19 -7.26 -19.96
N ASP A 166 20.47 -7.36 -20.30
CA ASP A 166 21.28 -6.25 -20.82
C ASP A 166 21.20 -4.98 -19.97
N GLY A 167 21.21 -5.15 -18.64
CA GLY A 167 21.13 -4.04 -17.68
C GLY A 167 19.74 -3.39 -17.53
N MET A 168 18.73 -3.90 -18.22
CA MET A 168 17.35 -3.43 -18.19
C MET A 168 16.39 -4.48 -17.61
N CYS A 169 15.22 -4.03 -17.18
CA CYS A 169 14.13 -4.89 -16.72
C CYS A 169 13.14 -5.15 -17.85
N LYS A 170 12.96 -6.42 -18.19
CA LYS A 170 11.99 -6.88 -19.19
C LYS A 170 10.77 -7.41 -18.45
N CYS A 171 9.61 -6.79 -18.63
CA CYS A 171 8.44 -7.04 -17.79
C CYS A 171 7.16 -7.31 -18.58
N CYS A 172 6.35 -8.23 -18.05
CA CYS A 172 4.99 -8.55 -18.49
C CYS A 172 4.06 -8.59 -17.26
N CYS A 173 2.75 -8.69 -17.46
CA CYS A 173 1.78 -8.68 -16.37
C CYS A 173 0.71 -9.78 -16.44
N GLY A 174 0.18 -10.11 -15.26
CA GLY A 174 -0.97 -11.00 -15.10
C GLY A 174 -0.59 -12.44 -15.45
N ASP A 175 -1.26 -13.00 -16.44
CA ASP A 175 -1.00 -14.35 -16.95
C ASP A 175 0.20 -14.41 -17.91
N TYR A 176 0.79 -13.26 -18.27
CA TYR A 176 1.90 -13.18 -19.20
C TYR A 176 3.22 -12.94 -18.47
N GLU A 177 4.25 -13.68 -18.85
CA GLU A 177 5.60 -13.59 -18.30
C GLU A 177 6.62 -13.36 -19.42
N PRO A 178 7.77 -12.70 -19.14
CA PRO A 178 8.86 -12.61 -20.11
C PRO A 178 9.34 -14.01 -20.52
N ASN A 179 9.58 -14.22 -21.82
CA ASN A 179 10.33 -15.38 -22.28
C ASN A 179 11.79 -15.34 -21.78
N GLU A 180 12.53 -16.44 -21.93
CA GLU A 180 13.91 -16.56 -21.43
C GLU A 180 14.85 -15.49 -22.02
N ALA A 181 14.62 -15.05 -23.25
CA ALA A 181 15.40 -14.02 -23.93
C ALA A 181 15.04 -12.59 -23.46
N GLY A 182 13.87 -12.37 -22.86
CA GLY A 182 13.38 -11.04 -22.49
C GLY A 182 12.96 -10.20 -23.70
N THR A 183 12.47 -10.85 -24.76
CA THR A 183 12.05 -10.20 -26.01
C THR A 183 10.53 -10.17 -26.20
N GLU A 184 9.80 -11.10 -25.60
CA GLU A 184 8.36 -11.26 -25.78
C GLU A 184 7.64 -11.62 -24.47
N CYS A 185 6.36 -11.28 -24.40
CA CYS A 185 5.47 -11.74 -23.35
C CYS A 185 4.76 -13.02 -23.79
N VAL A 186 5.01 -14.11 -23.06
CA VAL A 186 4.40 -15.41 -23.32
C VAL A 186 3.42 -15.75 -22.21
N LYS A 187 2.36 -16.48 -22.54
CA LYS A 187 1.42 -17.02 -21.55
C LYS A 187 1.84 -18.45 -21.20
N PRO A 188 2.57 -18.69 -20.09
CA PRO A 188 2.88 -20.05 -19.66
C PRO A 188 1.59 -20.82 -19.32
N PRO A 189 1.65 -22.16 -19.23
CA PRO A 189 0.61 -22.94 -18.59
C PRO A 189 0.28 -22.36 -17.21
N ALA A 190 -0.99 -22.42 -16.81
CA ALA A 190 -1.40 -21.93 -15.50
C ALA A 190 -0.60 -22.64 -14.40
N HIS A 191 -0.04 -21.87 -13.46
CA HIS A 191 0.77 -22.42 -12.39
C HIS A 191 -0.03 -23.31 -11.43
N ASP A 192 -1.36 -23.23 -11.44
CA ASP A 192 -2.30 -24.02 -10.62
C ASP A 192 -1.83 -24.16 -9.17
N CYS A 193 -1.52 -23.02 -8.56
CA CYS A 193 -0.93 -23.00 -7.24
C CYS A 193 -1.86 -23.61 -6.20
N PRO A 194 -1.33 -24.32 -5.20
CA PRO A 194 -2.12 -24.78 -4.06
C PRO A 194 -2.83 -23.61 -3.38
N ALA A 195 -4.03 -23.89 -2.86
CA ALA A 195 -4.77 -22.91 -2.09
C ALA A 195 -3.98 -22.50 -0.83
N PHE A 196 -4.10 -21.24 -0.44
CA PHE A 196 -3.63 -20.82 0.88
C PHE A 196 -4.52 -21.43 1.95
N GLY A 197 -3.89 -21.93 3.02
CA GLY A 197 -4.59 -22.28 4.25
C GLY A 197 -5.17 -21.04 4.95
N PRO A 198 -5.88 -21.25 6.07
CA PRO A 198 -6.46 -20.15 6.84
C PRO A 198 -5.38 -19.16 7.29
N PRO A 199 -5.66 -17.84 7.26
CA PRO A 199 -4.72 -16.86 7.80
C PRO A 199 -4.53 -17.07 9.29
N SER A 200 -3.30 -16.89 9.80
CA SER A 200 -3.03 -16.89 11.23
C SER A 200 -3.68 -15.69 11.94
N GLU A 201 -3.64 -15.69 13.26
CA GLU A 201 -3.90 -14.47 14.01
C GLU A 201 -2.77 -13.46 13.90
N TRP A 202 -3.05 -12.22 14.30
CA TRP A 202 -1.99 -11.22 14.43
C TRP A 202 -1.01 -11.66 15.52
N SER A 203 0.29 -11.62 15.22
CA SER A 203 1.34 -11.86 16.22
C SER A 203 1.34 -10.77 17.31
N GLU A 204 2.17 -10.98 18.33
CA GLU A 204 2.62 -9.88 19.19
C GLU A 204 3.37 -8.79 18.42
N CYS A 205 3.52 -7.63 19.04
CA CYS A 205 4.30 -6.51 18.51
C CYS A 205 5.79 -6.87 18.45
N LEU A 206 6.29 -7.15 17.24
CA LEU A 206 7.66 -7.53 16.96
C LEU A 206 8.61 -6.33 17.07
N TRP A 207 9.84 -6.58 17.50
CA TRP A 207 10.85 -5.53 17.69
C TRP A 207 12.26 -6.00 17.33
N PHE A 208 13.14 -5.03 17.06
CA PHE A 208 14.57 -5.27 16.85
C PHE A 208 15.21 -5.91 18.08
N PRO A 209 16.34 -6.64 17.92
CA PRO A 209 17.20 -6.76 16.74
C PRO A 209 16.64 -7.62 15.59
N MET A 210 17.25 -7.52 14.40
CA MET A 210 16.78 -8.21 13.18
C MET A 210 16.68 -9.73 13.35
N LYS A 211 17.61 -10.36 14.09
CA LYS A 211 17.54 -11.80 14.41
C LYS A 211 16.22 -12.20 15.05
N ASP A 212 15.69 -11.37 15.94
CA ASP A 212 14.50 -11.70 16.73
C ASP A 212 13.24 -11.48 15.88
N LEU A 213 13.24 -10.45 15.02
CA LEU A 213 12.20 -10.26 14.00
C LEU A 213 12.09 -11.48 13.09
N VAL A 214 13.22 -11.94 12.52
CA VAL A 214 13.25 -13.09 11.61
C VAL A 214 12.76 -14.35 12.31
N LYS A 215 13.29 -14.64 13.50
CA LYS A 215 12.90 -15.81 14.28
C LYS A 215 11.41 -15.82 14.60
N HIS A 216 10.84 -14.69 15.04
CA HIS A 216 9.40 -14.62 15.33
C HIS A 216 8.54 -14.82 14.08
N VAL A 217 8.96 -14.32 12.91
CA VAL A 217 8.22 -14.57 11.66
C VAL A 217 8.25 -16.07 11.31
N GLU A 218 9.41 -16.71 11.48
CA GLU A 218 9.56 -18.16 11.24
C GLU A 218 8.69 -18.99 12.19
N ASP A 219 8.74 -18.67 13.48
CA ASP A 219 7.97 -19.35 14.53
C ASP A 219 6.46 -19.12 14.35
N HIS A 220 6.01 -17.87 14.13
CA HIS A 220 4.59 -17.51 14.00
C HIS A 220 3.95 -18.01 12.70
N CYS A 221 4.72 -18.05 11.60
CA CYS A 221 4.23 -18.56 10.33
C CYS A 221 4.47 -20.06 10.14
N HIS A 222 5.12 -20.73 11.11
CA HIS A 222 5.53 -22.13 11.05
C HIS A 222 6.28 -22.44 9.73
N VAL A 223 7.27 -21.61 9.41
CA VAL A 223 8.14 -21.78 8.25
C VAL A 223 9.57 -22.05 8.70
N HIS A 224 10.26 -22.89 7.95
CA HIS A 224 11.64 -23.25 8.24
C HIS A 224 12.56 -22.58 7.22
N PRO A 225 13.83 -22.31 7.61
CA PRO A 225 14.83 -21.91 6.63
C PRO A 225 15.04 -23.01 5.60
N ASP A 226 14.86 -22.65 4.34
CA ASP A 226 15.30 -23.49 3.25
C ASP A 226 16.80 -23.30 2.99
N ALA A 227 17.50 -24.37 2.64
CA ALA A 227 18.92 -24.31 2.27
C ALA A 227 19.18 -23.34 1.10
N ASP A 228 18.23 -23.25 0.16
CA ASP A 228 18.26 -22.33 -0.98
C ASP A 228 17.47 -21.02 -0.71
N GLY A 229 16.94 -20.85 0.50
CA GLY A 229 16.18 -19.67 0.92
C GLY A 229 17.05 -18.44 1.18
N TYR A 230 16.41 -17.28 1.32
CA TYR A 230 17.07 -16.03 1.73
C TYR A 230 16.72 -15.70 3.18
N ARG A 231 17.73 -15.31 3.95
CA ARG A 231 17.58 -14.69 5.26
C ARG A 231 18.35 -13.37 5.27
N PRO A 232 17.75 -12.28 5.77
CA PRO A 232 18.45 -11.01 5.85
C PRO A 232 19.61 -11.09 6.85
N PRO A 233 20.69 -10.31 6.67
CA PRO A 233 21.77 -10.22 7.65
C PRO A 233 21.22 -9.80 9.02
N VAL A 234 21.60 -10.55 10.06
CA VAL A 234 21.00 -10.44 11.39
C VAL A 234 21.85 -9.64 12.39
N ALA A 235 23.03 -9.17 11.99
CA ALA A 235 23.93 -8.43 12.86
C ALA A 235 23.55 -6.95 12.91
N THR A 236 23.18 -6.46 14.09
CA THR A 236 23.11 -5.02 14.36
C THR A 236 24.54 -4.44 14.30
N PRO A 237 24.78 -3.35 13.54
CA PRO A 237 26.09 -2.69 13.54
C PRO A 237 26.54 -2.32 14.98
N PRO A 238 27.85 -2.38 15.27
CA PRO A 238 28.38 -1.92 16.56
C PRO A 238 28.00 -0.47 16.84
N GLY A 239 27.73 -0.15 18.11
CA GLY A 239 27.41 1.20 18.56
C GLY A 239 25.94 1.62 18.42
N ILE A 240 25.06 0.77 17.87
CA ILE A 240 23.62 1.06 17.83
C ILE A 240 22.94 0.57 19.10
N HIS A 241 22.47 1.51 19.92
CA HIS A 241 21.53 1.21 21.00
C HIS A 241 20.12 1.06 20.41
N ILE A 242 19.46 -0.06 20.71
CA ILE A 242 18.07 -0.31 20.31
C ILE A 242 17.18 0.14 21.48
N PRO A 243 16.36 1.19 21.33
CA PRO A 243 15.47 1.66 22.39
C PRO A 243 14.29 0.69 22.59
N GLU A 244 13.41 1.01 23.54
CA GLU A 244 12.08 0.38 23.62
C GLU A 244 11.27 0.58 22.32
N LYS A 245 10.17 -0.18 22.17
CA LYS A 245 9.28 -0.11 21.01
C LYS A 245 8.74 1.31 20.85
N CYS A 246 8.96 1.93 19.70
CA CYS A 246 8.59 3.32 19.45
C CYS A 246 8.34 3.61 17.96
N GLY A 247 7.90 4.82 17.67
CA GLY A 247 7.87 5.46 16.35
C GLY A 247 6.93 4.81 15.36
N TYR A 248 5.94 4.04 15.84
CA TYR A 248 5.13 3.11 15.05
C TYR A 248 5.98 2.10 14.25
N CYS A 249 7.23 1.86 14.68
CA CYS A 249 8.18 0.96 14.04
C CYS A 249 7.97 -0.50 14.45
N SER A 250 7.40 -0.75 15.63
CA SER A 250 7.00 -2.10 16.03
C SER A 250 5.76 -2.51 15.24
N PHE A 251 5.64 -3.79 14.91
CA PHE A 251 4.56 -4.28 14.06
C PHE A 251 4.19 -5.72 14.36
N ARG A 252 2.94 -6.07 14.07
CA ARG A 252 2.40 -7.43 14.07
C ARG A 252 2.41 -7.99 12.66
N VAL A 253 2.53 -9.31 12.55
CA VAL A 253 2.40 -10.05 11.28
C VAL A 253 1.21 -11.00 11.31
N LYS A 254 0.62 -11.22 10.14
CA LYS A 254 -0.42 -12.22 9.87
C LYS A 254 0.01 -13.03 8.65
N CYS A 255 0.04 -14.35 8.78
CA CYS A 255 0.61 -15.25 7.77
C CYS A 255 -0.51 -15.95 7.01
N MET A 256 -0.34 -16.13 5.70
CA MET A 256 -1.08 -17.11 4.91
C MET A 256 -0.05 -18.00 4.23
N LYS A 257 -0.14 -19.31 4.45
CA LYS A 257 0.80 -20.31 3.92
C LYS A 257 0.08 -21.26 2.95
N ARG A 258 0.77 -21.72 1.92
CA ARG A 258 0.35 -22.79 1.02
C ARG A 258 1.49 -23.77 0.79
N ASP A 259 1.19 -24.92 0.22
CA ASP A 259 2.21 -25.89 -0.15
C ASP A 259 3.10 -25.36 -1.28
N LYS A 260 4.37 -25.80 -1.25
CA LYS A 260 5.36 -25.41 -2.26
C LYS A 260 5.00 -26.02 -3.61
N LYS A 261 5.06 -25.20 -4.65
CA LYS A 261 4.94 -25.62 -6.06
C LYS A 261 5.78 -24.65 -6.91
N ASP A 262 6.40 -25.15 -7.97
CA ASP A 262 7.11 -24.29 -8.91
C ASP A 262 6.15 -23.22 -9.48
N GLY A 263 6.65 -22.00 -9.69
CA GLY A 263 5.83 -20.83 -10.03
C GLY A 263 5.05 -20.21 -8.84
N CYS A 264 5.07 -20.84 -7.66
CA CYS A 264 4.17 -20.51 -6.56
C CYS A 264 4.90 -20.30 -5.22
N PHE A 265 5.22 -19.04 -4.89
CA PHE A 265 5.75 -18.69 -3.57
C PHE A 265 4.77 -19.01 -2.43
N GLU A 266 5.25 -19.64 -1.37
CA GLU A 266 4.48 -20.35 -0.35
C GLU A 266 3.92 -19.47 0.77
N LEU A 267 4.47 -18.28 0.98
CA LEU A 267 4.14 -17.43 2.12
C LEU A 267 3.65 -16.04 1.68
N ARG A 268 2.56 -15.57 2.28
CA ARG A 268 2.14 -14.16 2.23
C ARG A 268 2.08 -13.61 3.64
N LEU A 269 2.64 -12.41 3.83
CA LEU A 269 2.59 -11.67 5.09
C LEU A 269 1.71 -10.43 4.96
N GLY A 270 0.83 -10.23 5.94
CA GLY A 270 0.26 -8.94 6.25
C GLY A 270 0.99 -8.30 7.43
N LYS A 271 1.17 -6.97 7.39
CA LYS A 271 1.72 -6.16 8.49
C LYS A 271 0.64 -5.33 9.17
N LYS A 272 0.70 -5.10 10.48
CA LYS A 272 -0.06 -4.04 11.18
C LYS A 272 0.89 -3.35 12.15
N SER A 273 1.13 -2.05 12.01
CA SER A 273 1.95 -1.29 12.97
C SER A 273 1.30 -1.26 14.35
N CYS A 274 2.13 -1.17 15.39
CA CYS A 274 1.69 -1.04 16.78
C CYS A 274 1.66 0.44 17.20
N GLY A 275 0.63 0.86 17.95
CA GLY A 275 0.48 2.22 18.49
C GLY A 275 0.33 2.23 20.03
N HIS A 276 -0.11 3.35 20.60
CA HIS A 276 -0.27 3.50 22.06
C HIS A 276 -1.20 2.46 22.71
N ASP A 277 -2.22 1.99 21.98
CA ASP A 277 -3.13 0.95 22.46
C ASP A 277 -2.50 -0.46 22.45
N ASP A 278 -1.36 -0.65 21.78
CA ASP A 278 -0.64 -1.92 21.73
C ASP A 278 0.49 -2.00 22.77
N CYS A 279 1.19 -0.89 23.01
CA CYS A 279 2.17 -0.76 24.10
C CYS A 279 2.40 0.73 24.45
N PRO A 280 2.83 1.05 25.68
CA PRO A 280 2.88 2.44 26.17
C PRO A 280 3.67 3.39 25.26
N THR A 281 4.84 2.94 24.79
CA THR A 281 5.81 3.75 24.02
C THR A 281 5.70 3.56 22.50
N CYS A 282 4.88 2.61 22.03
CA CYS A 282 4.83 2.21 20.62
C CYS A 282 4.48 3.36 19.65
N GLY A 283 3.65 4.31 20.08
CA GLY A 283 3.26 5.49 19.31
C GLY A 283 4.15 6.73 19.53
N ASP A 284 5.00 6.74 20.56
CA ASP A 284 5.92 7.85 20.85
C ASP A 284 7.01 7.94 19.79
N ILE A 285 7.53 9.14 19.52
CA ILE A 285 8.66 9.26 18.58
C ILE A 285 9.92 8.56 19.13
N CYS A 286 10.60 7.78 18.30
CA CYS A 286 11.86 7.17 18.70
C CYS A 286 12.94 8.24 18.87
N THR A 287 13.72 8.15 19.95
CA THR A 287 14.92 8.97 20.16
C THR A 287 16.16 8.09 20.11
N MET A 288 17.06 8.37 19.18
CA MET A 288 18.30 7.60 18.98
C MET A 288 19.52 8.52 18.93
N ASP A 289 20.68 7.99 19.25
CA ASP A 289 21.95 8.70 19.06
C ASP A 289 22.32 8.79 17.58
N LYS A 290 23.08 9.84 17.22
CA LYS A 290 23.68 9.98 15.90
C LYS A 290 24.74 8.92 15.69
N ILE A 291 24.84 8.40 14.46
CA ILE A 291 25.92 7.51 14.04
C ILE A 291 26.74 8.25 12.99
N ASN A 292 28.05 8.31 13.20
CA ASN A 292 28.97 9.09 12.36
C ASN A 292 28.48 10.54 12.19
N GLY A 293 27.95 11.13 13.25
CA GLY A 293 27.48 12.52 13.27
C GLY A 293 26.17 12.78 12.50
N SER A 294 25.41 11.76 12.09
CA SER A 294 24.18 11.95 11.30
C SER A 294 23.04 11.01 11.68
N CYS A 295 21.83 11.34 11.20
CA CYS A 295 20.63 10.52 11.30
C CYS A 295 20.30 9.72 10.02
N SER A 296 21.26 9.57 9.10
CA SER A 296 21.04 8.86 7.82
C SER A 296 21.18 7.34 7.94
N PHE A 297 21.76 6.84 9.03
CA PHE A 297 22.08 5.43 9.20
C PHE A 297 20.91 4.48 8.95
N PRO A 298 19.62 4.79 9.29
CA PRO A 298 18.56 3.84 9.01
C PRO A 298 18.30 3.66 7.51
N ARG A 299 18.42 4.74 6.73
CA ARG A 299 18.31 4.68 5.27
C ARG A 299 19.45 3.86 4.68
N VAL A 300 20.70 4.11 5.12
CA VAL A 300 21.89 3.40 4.64
C VAL A 300 21.81 1.89 4.96
N LEU A 301 21.35 1.53 6.16
CA LEU A 301 21.16 0.12 6.52
C LEU A 301 20.08 -0.56 5.68
N GLN A 302 19.00 0.15 5.36
CA GLN A 302 17.96 -0.36 4.50
C GLN A 302 18.43 -0.53 3.04
N GLU A 303 19.18 0.44 2.51
CA GLU A 303 19.79 0.38 1.17
C GLU A 303 20.72 -0.82 1.06
N ARG A 304 21.63 -1.00 2.04
CA ARG A 304 22.53 -2.16 2.12
C ARG A 304 21.78 -3.48 2.19
N LEU A 305 20.73 -3.56 2.99
CA LEU A 305 19.90 -4.76 3.10
C LEU A 305 19.26 -5.14 1.76
N TRP A 306 18.77 -4.16 1.01
CA TRP A 306 18.19 -4.36 -0.31
C TRP A 306 19.24 -4.73 -1.35
N ASP A 307 20.39 -4.07 -1.36
CA ASP A 307 21.52 -4.40 -2.24
C ASP A 307 21.99 -5.84 -2.02
N ASP A 308 22.14 -6.26 -0.76
CA ASP A 308 22.49 -7.63 -0.39
C ASP A 308 21.43 -8.64 -0.87
N PHE A 309 20.14 -8.32 -0.71
CA PHE A 309 19.05 -9.16 -1.21
C PHE A 309 19.09 -9.31 -2.73
N VAL A 310 19.26 -8.20 -3.46
CA VAL A 310 19.31 -8.22 -4.93
C VAL A 310 20.51 -9.03 -5.41
N ALA A 311 21.69 -8.84 -4.82
CA ALA A 311 22.88 -9.64 -5.13
C ALA A 311 22.63 -11.14 -4.86
N LYS A 312 22.11 -11.50 -3.68
CA LYS A 312 21.81 -12.89 -3.32
C LYS A 312 20.74 -13.52 -4.20
N SER A 313 19.75 -12.76 -4.66
CA SER A 313 18.73 -13.27 -5.58
C SER A 313 19.33 -13.71 -6.91
N LYS A 314 20.39 -13.03 -7.38
CA LYS A 314 21.13 -13.39 -8.60
C LYS A 314 22.07 -14.57 -8.36
N GLU A 315 22.84 -14.54 -7.28
CA GLU A 315 23.74 -15.65 -6.89
C GLU A 315 22.99 -16.98 -6.72
N LYS A 316 21.77 -16.93 -6.18
CA LYS A 316 20.92 -18.10 -5.98
C LYS A 316 20.02 -18.43 -7.18
N HIS A 317 20.19 -17.75 -8.31
CA HIS A 317 19.38 -17.93 -9.53
C HIS A 317 17.87 -17.94 -9.25
N MET A 318 17.39 -17.03 -8.39
CA MET A 318 15.98 -17.01 -8.01
C MET A 318 15.12 -16.66 -9.23
N PRO A 319 14.13 -17.50 -9.59
CA PRO A 319 13.13 -17.10 -10.57
C PRO A 319 12.32 -15.92 -10.02
N HIS A 320 11.71 -15.14 -10.93
CA HIS A 320 11.02 -13.90 -10.58
C HIS A 320 9.98 -14.09 -9.47
N TRP A 321 9.20 -15.18 -9.52
CA TRP A 321 8.16 -15.49 -8.53
C TRP A 321 8.72 -15.73 -7.12
N LYS A 322 9.91 -16.34 -6.99
CA LYS A 322 10.57 -16.60 -5.71
C LYS A 322 11.17 -15.32 -5.16
N ARG A 323 11.90 -14.57 -6.01
CA ARG A 323 12.45 -13.25 -5.67
C ARG A 323 11.35 -12.30 -5.20
N ASP A 324 10.26 -12.20 -5.94
CA ASP A 324 9.17 -11.27 -5.62
C ASP A 324 8.42 -11.67 -4.34
N GLY A 325 8.35 -12.97 -4.04
CA GLY A 325 7.87 -13.49 -2.77
C GLY A 325 8.69 -13.00 -1.57
N TYR A 326 10.00 -13.25 -1.59
CA TYR A 326 10.92 -12.78 -0.56
C TYR A 326 10.95 -11.25 -0.46
N ALA A 327 10.92 -10.54 -1.60
CA ALA A 327 10.90 -9.08 -1.61
C ALA A 327 9.64 -8.52 -0.93
N LYS A 328 8.46 -9.11 -1.16
CA LYS A 328 7.21 -8.69 -0.49
C LYS A 328 7.26 -8.91 1.02
N VAL A 329 7.94 -9.97 1.49
CA VAL A 329 8.22 -10.19 2.92
C VAL A 329 9.18 -9.12 3.44
N LEU A 330 10.29 -8.87 2.73
CA LEU A 330 11.31 -7.90 3.12
C LEU A 330 10.77 -6.45 3.18
N MET A 331 9.86 -6.08 2.27
CA MET A 331 9.16 -4.79 2.26
C MET A 331 8.37 -4.53 3.54
N GLN A 332 8.03 -5.55 4.35
CA GLN A 332 7.29 -5.37 5.59
C GLN A 332 8.16 -4.86 6.75
N LEU A 333 9.49 -4.91 6.61
CA LEU A 333 10.40 -4.40 7.64
C LEU A 333 10.14 -2.91 7.94
N PRO A 334 10.45 -2.42 9.16
CA PRO A 334 10.25 -1.02 9.51
C PRO A 334 11.16 -0.11 8.67
N TYR A 335 10.57 0.76 7.85
CA TYR A 335 11.28 1.78 7.07
C TYR A 335 11.19 3.12 7.79
N SER A 336 12.27 3.56 8.42
CA SER A 336 12.28 4.78 9.22
C SER A 336 12.62 6.04 8.42
N SER A 337 12.08 7.16 8.87
CA SER A 337 12.43 8.51 8.47
C SER A 337 12.77 9.28 9.75
N CYS A 338 13.92 9.94 9.76
CA CYS A 338 14.45 10.60 10.95
C CYS A 338 14.71 12.07 10.70
N LYS A 339 14.48 12.89 11.73
CA LYS A 339 14.86 14.29 11.78
C LYS A 339 15.94 14.48 12.84
N GLU A 340 16.93 15.29 12.53
CA GLU A 340 17.94 15.71 13.50
C GLU A 340 17.36 16.84 14.37
N VAL A 341 17.36 16.63 15.69
CA VAL A 341 16.91 17.62 16.68
C VAL A 341 17.92 17.65 17.82
N GLY A 342 18.73 18.71 17.86
CA GLY A 342 19.86 18.82 18.78
C GLY A 342 20.93 17.75 18.52
N ASP A 343 21.29 16.98 19.54
CA ASP A 343 22.26 15.89 19.48
C ASP A 343 21.62 14.53 19.13
N LYS A 344 20.30 14.46 18.98
CA LYS A 344 19.55 13.21 18.77
C LYS A 344 18.90 13.11 17.39
N CYS A 345 18.53 11.88 17.05
CA CYS A 345 17.71 11.51 15.92
C CYS A 345 16.29 11.18 16.39
N LYS A 346 15.30 11.88 15.84
CA LYS A 346 13.88 11.69 16.12
C LYS A 346 13.23 10.93 14.95
N CYS A 347 12.82 9.70 15.18
CA CYS A 347 12.51 8.75 14.11
C CYS A 347 11.10 8.17 14.20
N CYS A 348 10.45 8.02 13.04
CA CYS A 348 9.16 7.33 12.87
C CYS A 348 9.24 6.39 11.67
N CYS A 349 8.45 5.32 11.64
CA CYS A 349 8.41 4.38 10.54
C CYS A 349 7.20 4.55 9.64
N HIS A 350 7.39 4.30 8.34
CA HIS A 350 6.32 4.32 7.34
C HIS A 350 5.11 3.47 7.79
N PRO A 351 3.86 3.99 7.70
CA PRO A 351 3.42 5.19 6.96
C PRO A 351 3.51 6.53 7.71
N TYR A 352 4.19 6.58 8.85
CA TYR A 352 4.42 7.79 9.63
C TYR A 352 5.75 8.47 9.25
N HIS A 353 5.90 9.73 9.67
CA HIS A 353 7.14 10.50 9.64
C HIS A 353 7.18 11.46 10.84
N PRO A 354 8.36 11.94 11.26
CA PRO A 354 8.46 12.98 12.28
C PRO A 354 7.70 14.25 11.85
N ASN A 355 6.98 14.88 12.78
CA ASN A 355 6.41 16.20 12.58
C ASN A 355 7.49 17.30 12.48
N GLU A 356 7.07 18.55 12.29
CA GLU A 356 7.97 19.67 12.01
C GLU A 356 9.00 19.96 13.11
N ASP A 357 8.68 19.76 14.38
CA ASP A 357 9.62 20.00 15.49
C ASP A 357 10.32 18.71 15.98
N GLY A 358 9.94 17.55 15.44
CA GLY A 358 10.51 16.25 15.80
C GLY A 358 10.09 15.76 17.19
N THR A 359 8.90 16.15 17.66
CA THR A 359 8.34 15.72 18.96
C THR A 359 7.35 14.57 18.83
N ALA A 360 6.75 14.35 17.66
CA ALA A 360 5.73 13.34 17.45
C ALA A 360 5.77 12.71 16.05
N CYS A 361 5.08 11.58 15.89
CA CYS A 361 4.91 10.90 14.60
C CYS A 361 3.56 11.25 13.98
N VAL A 362 3.57 11.69 12.72
CA VAL A 362 2.36 12.03 11.94
C VAL A 362 2.29 11.20 10.67
N VAL A 363 1.07 10.88 10.23
CA VAL A 363 0.84 10.10 9.00
C VAL A 363 1.29 10.93 7.79
N LYS A 364 2.06 10.33 6.88
CA LYS A 364 2.43 10.98 5.60
C LYS A 364 1.18 11.39 4.83
N ASP A 365 1.16 12.57 4.22
CA ASP A 365 -0.04 13.12 3.59
C ASP A 365 -0.68 12.19 2.56
N TYR A 366 0.13 11.57 1.68
CA TYR A 366 -0.37 10.63 0.69
C TYR A 366 -0.95 9.33 1.29
N CYS A 367 -0.77 9.08 2.59
CA CYS A 367 -1.33 7.95 3.33
C CYS A 367 -2.52 8.31 4.26
N LYS A 368 -2.85 9.60 4.45
CA LYS A 368 -4.04 10.02 5.23
C LYS A 368 -5.32 9.44 4.63
N ARG A 369 -6.32 9.08 5.43
CA ARG A 369 -7.66 8.69 4.91
C ARG A 369 -8.34 9.90 4.29
N VAL A 370 -9.29 9.69 3.38
CA VAL A 370 -9.92 10.80 2.62
C VAL A 370 -10.50 11.88 3.54
N HIS A 371 -11.18 11.49 4.63
CA HIS A 371 -11.70 12.46 5.60
C HIS A 371 -10.60 13.22 6.38
N GLU A 372 -9.43 12.60 6.59
CA GLU A 372 -8.29 13.23 7.29
C GLU A 372 -7.60 14.31 6.42
N LEU A 373 -7.83 14.30 5.10
CA LEU A 373 -7.31 15.32 4.19
C LEU A 373 -8.14 16.62 4.26
N HIS A 374 -9.46 16.53 4.40
CA HIS A 374 -10.36 17.69 4.39
C HIS A 374 -10.42 18.47 5.72
N HIS A 375 -9.91 17.91 6.83
CA HIS A 375 -9.86 18.63 8.10
C HIS A 375 -8.77 19.71 8.16
N HIS A 376 -7.82 19.73 7.22
CA HIS A 376 -6.79 20.78 7.16
C HIS A 376 -7.29 22.10 6.54
N ASP A 377 -8.34 22.07 5.70
CA ASP A 377 -8.82 23.29 5.02
C ASP A 377 -9.70 24.19 5.92
N HIS A 378 -10.27 23.64 7.00
CA HIS A 378 -11.13 24.42 7.90
C HIS A 378 -10.37 25.22 8.97
N HIS A 379 -9.08 24.95 9.18
CA HIS A 379 -8.27 25.68 10.17
C HIS A 379 -7.53 26.89 9.61
N HIS A 380 -7.55 27.13 8.29
CA HIS A 380 -6.92 28.30 7.65
C HIS A 380 -7.87 29.47 7.38
N HIS A 381 -9.13 29.40 7.81
CA HIS A 381 -10.12 30.50 7.65
C HIS A 381 -10.55 31.20 8.95
N HIS A 382 -9.90 30.93 10.09
CA HIS A 382 -10.10 31.68 11.32
C HIS A 382 -8.81 32.36 11.77
N GLY A 383 -8.45 33.43 11.09
CA GLY A 383 -7.38 34.31 11.53
C GLY A 383 -7.04 35.33 10.46
N GLU A 384 -7.84 36.40 10.36
CA GLU A 384 -7.38 37.79 10.14
C GLU A 384 -8.57 38.76 9.94
N GLY A 385 -8.56 39.86 10.71
CA GLY A 385 -9.37 41.07 10.52
C GLY A 385 -10.79 41.03 11.12
N HIS A 386 -11.22 41.86 12.08
CA HIS A 386 -10.82 43.22 12.42
C HIS A 386 -11.10 43.52 13.90
N HIS A 387 -10.09 44.02 14.60
CA HIS A 387 -10.31 44.88 15.76
C HIS A 387 -10.83 46.23 15.27
N SER A 388 -11.98 46.66 15.76
CA SER A 388 -12.34 48.08 15.82
C SER A 388 -13.03 48.34 17.16
N SER A 389 -12.25 48.86 18.09
CA SER A 389 -12.75 49.55 19.28
C SER A 389 -12.80 51.04 18.94
N SER A 390 -13.99 51.63 18.94
CA SER A 390 -14.18 53.06 19.25
C SER A 390 -15.68 53.35 19.41
N SER A 391 -16.07 53.55 20.66
CA SER A 391 -17.36 54.08 21.09
C SER A 391 -17.36 55.61 20.99
N SER A 392 -18.38 56.21 20.39
CA SER A 392 -18.87 57.54 20.76
C SER A 392 -20.32 57.76 20.29
N GLU A 393 -21.20 57.82 21.28
CA GLU A 393 -22.35 58.71 21.50
C GLU A 393 -23.21 59.25 20.33
N ASP A 394 -24.52 58.97 20.46
CA ASP A 394 -25.69 59.86 20.36
C ASP A 394 -25.74 61.00 19.33
N LYS A 395 -26.79 60.95 18.48
CA LYS A 395 -27.88 61.94 18.48
C LYS A 395 -29.07 61.58 17.59
N ASP A 396 -30.25 61.83 18.14
CA ASP A 396 -31.58 61.93 17.54
C ASP A 396 -31.65 62.75 16.24
N HIS A 397 -32.54 62.33 15.31
CA HIS A 397 -33.78 63.06 14.95
C HIS A 397 -34.37 62.61 13.59
N HIS A 398 -35.61 62.10 13.66
CA HIS A 398 -36.79 62.39 12.84
C HIS A 398 -36.73 62.73 11.32
N LYS A 399 -37.69 62.08 10.62
CA LYS A 399 -38.61 62.55 9.54
C LYS A 399 -38.31 62.20 8.07
N ASP A 400 -39.16 61.29 7.58
CA ASP A 400 -40.16 61.43 6.51
C ASP A 400 -39.84 62.08 5.14
N HIS A 401 -40.37 61.38 4.13
CA HIS A 401 -40.92 61.80 2.82
C HIS A 401 -40.08 61.64 1.54
N HIS A 402 -40.66 60.80 0.66
CA HIS A 402 -40.89 60.91 -0.79
C HIS A 402 -39.73 61.18 -1.77
N HIS A 403 -39.52 60.24 -2.70
CA HIS A 403 -39.89 60.30 -4.14
C HIS A 403 -39.31 59.04 -4.84
N LYS A 404 -40.11 58.09 -5.30
CA LYS A 404 -40.76 57.98 -6.63
C LYS A 404 -39.85 58.24 -7.84
N GLU A 405 -39.67 57.17 -8.63
CA GLU A 405 -39.67 57.12 -10.11
C GLU A 405 -38.45 57.77 -10.82
N HIS A 406 -37.79 57.21 -11.85
CA HIS A 406 -38.28 56.50 -13.03
C HIS A 406 -37.11 56.03 -13.96
N HIS A 407 -37.40 54.99 -14.77
CA HIS A 407 -36.95 54.69 -16.15
C HIS A 407 -35.46 54.30 -16.40
N HIS A 408 -35.12 53.27 -17.19
CA HIS A 408 -35.83 52.56 -18.27
C HIS A 408 -35.51 51.06 -18.26
#